data_AF-A0A3S0DYI3-F1
#
_entry.id   AF-A0A3S0DYI3-F1
#
_cell.length_a   1.000
_cell.length_b   1.000
_cell.length_c   1.000
_cell.angle_alpha   90.00
_cell.angle_beta   90.00
_cell.angle_gamma   90.00
#
_symmetry.space_group_name_H-M   'P 1'
#
loop_
_entity.id
_entity.type
_entity.pdbx_description
1 polymer ?
#
loop_
_entity_poly.entity_id
_entity_poly.type
_entity_poly.pdbx_seq_one_letter_code
_entity_poly.pdbx_strand_id
1 'polypeptide(L)'
;MAISVSNGLGGVGNSYVTITDLVNLSLPGLGDPAIIDAIPATTPPFNVNTKTLIVTLVIDSITQNQYTQTFTANYATVDLMVAAIAIPGAFAVNNGGIIRLRTTKVGIGQGITIDHTGTANEILGFDKFFDTNSVGKSTLTSDISEDEMTFAIVSASEFANGYLKRRYGLPLVQWSYDLIQAICDIAAYNLAKRKGFNPEVYDANWVTKYNAAVKWLEDVGNRREHPNIIDSPHNPVPYAGTTNLVDDQRGWGNIIGSRGGYTNSRWY
;
A
#
# COMPACT_ATOMS: atom_id res chain seq x y z
N MET A 1 8.18 7.10 10.58
CA MET A 1 7.34 5.93 10.94
C MET A 1 5.93 6.22 10.47
N ALA A 2 5.38 5.41 9.56
CA ALA A 2 4.01 5.61 9.09
C ALA A 2 3.04 4.92 10.06
N ILE A 3 2.04 5.65 10.54
CA ILE A 3 0.94 5.06 11.30
C ILE A 3 0.02 4.37 10.29
N SER A 4 0.06 3.05 10.24
CA SER A 4 -0.93 2.25 9.52
C SER A 4 -2.21 2.20 10.35
N VAL A 5 -3.26 2.87 9.91
CA VAL A 5 -4.56 2.87 10.58
C VAL A 5 -5.34 1.64 10.11
N SER A 6 -5.34 0.57 10.91
CA SER A 6 -6.27 -0.56 10.76
C SER A 6 -7.67 -0.18 11.29
N ASN A 7 -8.72 -0.93 10.94
CA ASN A 7 -10.14 -0.68 11.25
C ASN A 7 -10.53 -0.79 12.75
N GLY A 8 -9.61 -0.49 13.67
CA GLY A 8 -9.85 -0.47 15.11
C GLY A 8 -10.03 -1.84 15.77
N LEU A 9 -9.84 -2.95 15.05
CA LEU A 9 -10.03 -4.32 15.57
C LEU A 9 -8.78 -5.20 15.54
N GLY A 10 -7.59 -4.69 15.17
CA GLY A 10 -6.33 -5.38 15.42
C GLY A 10 -5.12 -4.83 14.66
N GLY A 11 -4.16 -4.23 15.40
CA GLY A 11 -2.79 -3.99 14.91
C GLY A 11 -2.20 -2.60 15.17
N VAL A 12 -2.08 -2.18 16.43
CA VAL A 12 -1.45 -0.92 16.91
C VAL A 12 0.09 -0.94 16.84
N GLY A 13 0.65 -1.25 15.67
CA GLY A 13 2.10 -1.33 15.46
C GLY A 13 2.64 -0.26 14.52
N ASN A 14 3.91 0.06 14.67
CA ASN A 14 4.61 0.97 13.76
C ASN A 14 5.19 0.19 12.58
N SER A 15 4.99 0.71 11.37
CA SER A 15 5.49 0.10 10.13
C SER A 15 6.38 1.07 9.34
N TYR A 16 7.33 0.50 8.59
CA TYR A 16 8.12 1.24 7.60
C TYR A 16 7.47 1.30 6.21
N VAL A 17 6.41 0.51 6.00
CA VAL A 17 5.80 0.25 4.69
C VAL A 17 4.30 0.42 4.77
N THR A 18 3.68 0.93 3.70
CA THR A 18 2.23 1.08 3.59
C THR A 18 1.56 -0.14 2.91
N ILE A 19 0.25 -0.31 3.10
CA ILE A 19 -0.51 -1.34 2.37
C ILE A 19 -0.33 -1.15 0.85
N THR A 20 -0.37 0.10 0.38
CA THR A 20 -0.17 0.44 -1.04
C THR A 20 1.16 -0.07 -1.58
N ASP A 21 2.26 0.06 -0.83
CA ASP A 21 3.57 -0.42 -1.24
C ASP A 21 3.61 -1.95 -1.36
N LEU A 22 3.01 -2.66 -0.39
CA LEU A 22 2.90 -4.11 -0.40
C LEU A 22 2.16 -4.61 -1.65
N VAL A 23 1.03 -3.99 -1.97
CA VAL A 23 0.23 -4.31 -3.15
C VAL A 23 1.02 -4.09 -4.44
N ASN A 24 1.76 -2.99 -4.53
CA ASN A 24 2.45 -2.60 -5.76
C ASN A 24 3.72 -3.41 -6.04
N LEU A 25 4.49 -3.74 -4.99
CA LEU A 25 5.85 -4.26 -5.15
C LEU A 25 5.94 -5.78 -5.16
N SER A 26 5.20 -6.41 -4.26
CA SER A 26 5.43 -7.81 -3.91
C SER A 26 4.25 -8.69 -4.22
N LEU A 27 3.08 -8.12 -4.51
CA LEU A 27 1.87 -8.86 -4.87
C LEU A 27 1.50 -8.80 -6.38
N PRO A 28 2.37 -9.04 -7.38
CA PRO A 28 1.94 -9.09 -8.77
C PRO A 28 1.29 -10.46 -9.09
N GLY A 29 0.03 -10.63 -8.73
CA GLY A 29 -0.83 -11.67 -9.31
C GLY A 29 -1.49 -11.16 -10.60
N LEU A 30 -2.05 -12.07 -11.42
CA LEU A 30 -3.01 -11.68 -12.46
C LEU A 30 -4.16 -10.98 -11.75
N GLY A 31 -4.20 -9.66 -11.80
CA GLY A 31 -5.11 -8.90 -10.97
C GLY A 31 -6.59 -9.04 -11.34
N ASP A 32 -7.41 -8.23 -10.68
CA ASP A 32 -8.74 -7.91 -11.18
C ASP A 32 -8.64 -6.71 -12.12
N PRO A 33 -9.51 -6.62 -13.14
CA PRO A 33 -9.64 -5.41 -13.93
C PRO A 33 -10.17 -4.27 -13.05
N ALA A 34 -9.89 -3.03 -13.46
CA ALA A 34 -10.62 -1.88 -12.94
C ALA A 34 -12.10 -2.01 -13.35
N ILE A 35 -13.02 -1.90 -12.39
CA ILE A 35 -14.47 -2.09 -12.59
C ILE A 35 -15.22 -0.86 -12.05
N ILE A 36 -16.13 -0.31 -12.85
CA ILE A 36 -17.15 0.65 -12.41
C ILE A 36 -18.52 0.07 -12.74
N ASP A 37 -19.35 -0.02 -11.71
CA ASP A 37 -20.76 -0.38 -11.83
C ASP A 37 -21.61 0.88 -11.85
N ALA A 38 -22.54 0.93 -12.81
CA ALA A 38 -23.61 1.91 -12.75
C ALA A 38 -24.56 1.59 -11.59
N ILE A 39 -25.16 2.64 -11.04
CA ILE A 39 -26.36 2.53 -10.20
C ILE A 39 -27.50 2.03 -11.11
N PRO A 40 -28.50 1.28 -10.60
CA PRO A 40 -29.65 0.84 -11.39
C PRO A 40 -30.17 1.94 -12.30
N ALA A 41 -29.97 1.73 -13.60
CA ALA A 41 -30.29 2.73 -14.60
C ALA A 41 -31.82 2.91 -14.67
N THR A 42 -32.24 4.08 -15.14
CA THR A 42 -33.66 4.35 -15.39
C THR A 42 -34.26 3.27 -16.28
N THR A 43 -35.48 2.83 -15.98
CA THR A 43 -36.14 1.73 -16.70
C THR A 43 -36.15 1.98 -18.21
N PRO A 44 -35.90 0.95 -19.05
CA PRO A 44 -35.90 1.10 -20.49
C PRO A 44 -37.22 1.70 -21.03
N PRO A 45 -37.21 2.39 -22.18
CA PRO A 45 -36.09 2.56 -23.10
C PRO A 45 -35.08 3.62 -22.65
N PHE A 46 -33.80 3.36 -22.93
CA PHE A 46 -32.70 4.27 -22.64
C PHE A 46 -32.60 5.36 -23.71
N ASN A 47 -32.96 6.59 -23.34
CA ASN A 47 -33.02 7.75 -24.23
C ASN A 47 -31.66 8.45 -24.41
N VAL A 48 -30.67 7.71 -24.89
CA VAL A 48 -29.27 8.19 -24.99
C VAL A 48 -28.87 8.70 -26.37
N ASN A 49 -29.76 8.78 -27.36
CA ASN A 49 -29.40 9.25 -28.70
C ASN A 49 -28.72 10.64 -28.65
N THR A 50 -27.60 10.79 -29.35
CA THR A 50 -26.71 11.97 -29.39
C THR A 50 -26.01 12.32 -28.06
N LYS A 51 -26.28 11.58 -26.99
CA LYS A 51 -25.59 11.76 -25.70
C LYS A 51 -24.21 11.14 -25.77
N THR A 52 -23.36 11.58 -24.85
CA THR A 52 -21.95 11.21 -24.79
C THR A 52 -21.59 10.56 -23.47
N LEU A 53 -20.80 9.50 -23.54
CA LEU A 53 -20.10 8.92 -22.41
C LEU A 53 -18.60 9.19 -22.63
N ILE A 54 -17.97 9.82 -21.65
CA ILE A 54 -16.56 10.23 -21.73
C ILE A 54 -15.76 9.41 -20.73
N VAL A 55 -14.74 8.70 -21.21
CA VAL A 55 -13.96 7.75 -20.43
C VAL A 55 -12.47 7.97 -20.67
N THR A 56 -11.70 7.99 -19.59
CA THR A 56 -10.24 7.98 -19.62
C THR A 56 -9.77 6.66 -19.02
N LEU A 57 -8.82 6.00 -19.69
CA LEU A 57 -8.24 4.74 -19.22
C LEU A 57 -6.80 4.95 -18.79
N VAL A 58 -6.37 4.21 -17.78
CA VAL A 58 -4.95 3.99 -17.47
C VAL A 58 -4.65 2.56 -17.88
N ILE A 59 -3.71 2.37 -18.79
CA ILE A 59 -3.29 1.04 -19.26
C ILE A 59 -1.80 0.91 -19.04
N ASP A 60 -1.39 -0.14 -18.32
CA ASP A 60 0.00 -0.39 -17.94
C ASP A 60 0.67 0.83 -17.30
N SER A 61 -0.07 1.49 -16.40
CA SER A 61 0.31 2.71 -15.68
C SER A 61 0.49 3.96 -16.55
N ILE A 62 0.04 3.92 -17.81
CA ILE A 62 0.05 5.05 -18.73
C ILE A 62 -1.38 5.53 -18.97
N THR A 63 -1.65 6.78 -18.59
CA THR A 63 -2.92 7.46 -18.90
C THR A 63 -3.07 7.62 -20.40
N GLN A 64 -4.12 7.02 -20.94
CA GLN A 64 -4.49 7.11 -22.34
C GLN A 64 -5.21 8.43 -22.63
N ASN A 65 -5.33 8.75 -23.92
CA ASN A 65 -6.17 9.86 -24.35
C ASN A 65 -7.64 9.63 -23.97
N GLN A 66 -8.34 10.72 -23.67
CA GLN A 66 -9.77 10.68 -23.38
C GLN A 66 -10.54 10.14 -24.58
N TYR A 67 -11.46 9.22 -24.31
CA TYR A 67 -12.33 8.62 -25.30
C TYR A 67 -13.78 9.10 -25.12
N THR A 68 -14.39 9.55 -26.21
CA THR A 68 -15.77 10.03 -26.22
C THR A 68 -16.64 9.09 -27.06
N GLN A 69 -17.51 8.34 -26.40
CA GLN A 69 -18.55 7.53 -27.05
C GLN A 69 -19.79 8.39 -27.27
N THR A 70 -20.18 8.62 -28.52
CA THR A 70 -21.48 9.22 -28.85
C THR A 70 -22.45 8.11 -29.24
N PHE A 71 -23.64 8.09 -28.62
CA PHE A 71 -24.68 7.11 -28.96
C PHE A 71 -25.49 7.60 -30.17
N THR A 72 -25.75 6.71 -31.13
CA THR A 72 -26.44 7.04 -32.39
C THR A 72 -27.93 6.68 -32.39
N ALA A 73 -28.42 6.06 -31.32
CA ALA A 73 -29.79 5.60 -31.18
C ALA A 73 -30.21 5.55 -29.70
N ASN A 74 -31.51 5.36 -29.48
CA ASN A 74 -32.05 4.95 -28.18
C ASN A 74 -32.11 3.41 -28.13
N TYR A 75 -31.92 2.84 -26.95
CA TYR A 75 -31.83 1.39 -26.78
C TYR A 75 -32.96 0.86 -25.91
N ALA A 76 -33.67 -0.16 -26.38
CA ALA A 76 -34.83 -0.73 -25.69
C ALA A 76 -34.45 -1.68 -24.54
N THR A 77 -33.22 -2.18 -24.51
CA THR A 77 -32.73 -3.12 -23.49
C THR A 77 -31.29 -2.78 -23.10
N VAL A 78 -30.87 -3.25 -21.92
CA VAL A 78 -29.49 -3.08 -21.44
C VAL A 78 -28.51 -3.80 -22.36
N ASP A 79 -28.87 -4.96 -22.90
CA ASP A 79 -27.98 -5.72 -23.80
C ASP A 79 -27.66 -4.96 -25.09
N LEU A 80 -28.66 -4.30 -25.70
CA LEU A 80 -28.44 -3.48 -26.89
C LEU A 80 -27.58 -2.26 -26.58
N MET A 81 -27.76 -1.67 -25.40
CA MET A 81 -26.95 -0.56 -24.93
C MET A 81 -25.50 -0.98 -24.67
N VAL A 82 -25.27 -2.09 -23.98
CA VAL A 82 -23.95 -2.66 -23.70
C VAL A 82 -23.22 -2.97 -25.01
N ALA A 83 -23.91 -3.55 -25.99
CA ALA A 83 -23.35 -3.83 -27.31
C ALA A 83 -22.97 -2.56 -28.10
N ALA A 84 -23.61 -1.42 -27.82
CA ALA A 84 -23.31 -0.15 -28.46
C ALA A 84 -22.12 0.60 -27.83
N ILE A 85 -21.72 0.25 -26.60
CA ILE A 85 -20.56 0.86 -25.94
C ILE A 85 -19.29 0.18 -26.47
N ALA A 86 -18.53 0.90 -27.28
CA ALA A 86 -17.25 0.43 -27.80
C ALA A 86 -16.14 1.39 -27.38
N ILE A 87 -15.37 1.03 -26.36
CA ILE A 87 -14.26 1.85 -25.83
C ILE A 87 -12.96 1.06 -26.01
N PRO A 88 -11.97 1.53 -26.79
CA PRO A 88 -10.71 0.81 -26.93
C PRO A 88 -10.04 0.58 -25.56
N GLY A 89 -9.77 -0.69 -25.23
CA GLY A 89 -9.13 -1.06 -23.96
C GLY A 89 -10.08 -1.30 -22.77
N ALA A 90 -11.38 -1.05 -22.94
CA ALA A 90 -12.42 -1.40 -21.97
C ALA A 90 -13.61 -2.08 -22.65
N PHE A 91 -14.49 -2.70 -21.88
CA PHE A 91 -15.71 -3.26 -22.41
C PHE A 91 -16.85 -3.17 -21.39
N ALA A 92 -18.05 -2.99 -21.93
CA ALA A 92 -19.28 -2.98 -21.17
C ALA A 92 -19.82 -4.41 -21.04
N VAL A 93 -20.44 -4.71 -19.90
CA VAL A 93 -21.11 -5.98 -19.62
C VAL A 93 -22.46 -5.70 -18.96
N ASN A 94 -23.48 -6.48 -19.31
CA ASN A 94 -24.74 -6.50 -18.57
C ASN A 94 -24.55 -7.35 -17.31
N ASN A 95 -24.59 -6.72 -16.14
CA ASN A 95 -24.43 -7.38 -14.85
C ASN A 95 -25.75 -7.37 -14.06
N GLY A 96 -26.73 -8.15 -14.50
CA GLY A 96 -28.02 -8.24 -13.81
C GLY A 96 -28.92 -7.02 -13.99
N GLY A 97 -28.87 -6.38 -15.17
CA GLY A 97 -29.69 -5.20 -15.50
C GLY A 97 -29.00 -3.86 -15.28
N ILE A 98 -27.75 -3.87 -14.80
CA ILE A 98 -26.90 -2.68 -14.71
C ILE A 98 -25.73 -2.77 -15.70
N ILE A 99 -25.25 -1.62 -16.13
CA ILE A 99 -24.08 -1.51 -16.99
C ILE A 99 -22.85 -1.59 -16.10
N ARG A 100 -21.98 -2.54 -16.39
CA ARG A 100 -20.65 -2.64 -15.80
C ARG A 100 -19.62 -2.29 -16.85
N LEU A 101 -18.77 -1.29 -16.58
CA LEU A 101 -17.58 -1.03 -17.39
C LEU A 101 -16.37 -1.68 -16.73
N ARG A 102 -15.56 -2.39 -17.50
CA ARG A 102 -14.30 -2.94 -17.02
C ARG A 102 -13.17 -2.85 -18.03
N THR A 103 -11.95 -2.75 -17.53
CA THR A 103 -10.73 -2.79 -18.35
C THR A 103 -10.51 -4.17 -18.97
N THR A 104 -9.88 -4.20 -20.15
CA THR A 104 -9.52 -5.44 -20.87
C THR A 104 -8.35 -6.17 -20.23
N LYS A 105 -7.33 -5.40 -19.83
CA LYS A 105 -6.22 -5.89 -19.03
C LYS A 105 -6.59 -5.88 -17.56
N VAL A 106 -5.85 -6.65 -16.78
CA VAL A 106 -6.06 -6.79 -15.33
C VAL A 106 -4.84 -6.30 -14.55
N GLY A 107 -5.03 -5.96 -13.27
CA GLY A 107 -3.96 -5.57 -12.37
C GLY A 107 -3.89 -4.08 -12.04
N ILE A 108 -3.00 -3.76 -11.12
CA ILE A 108 -2.82 -2.43 -10.51
C ILE A 108 -2.43 -1.32 -11.50
N GLY A 109 -1.85 -1.69 -12.64
CA GLY A 109 -1.52 -0.75 -13.71
C GLY A 109 -2.72 -0.37 -14.58
N GLN A 110 -3.91 -0.88 -14.27
CA GLN A 110 -5.13 -0.61 -15.01
C GLN A 110 -6.03 0.33 -14.22
N GLY A 111 -6.67 1.27 -14.91
CA GLY A 111 -7.60 2.22 -14.31
C GLY A 111 -8.66 2.66 -15.30
N ILE A 112 -9.80 3.05 -14.77
CA ILE A 112 -10.91 3.61 -15.53
C ILE A 112 -11.46 4.82 -14.79
N THR A 113 -11.66 5.91 -15.51
CA THR A 113 -12.32 7.12 -15.03
C THR A 113 -13.44 7.46 -15.99
N ILE A 114 -14.65 7.58 -15.48
CA ILE A 114 -15.80 8.14 -16.18
C ILE A 114 -15.88 9.61 -15.81
N ASP A 115 -15.79 10.46 -16.82
CA ASP A 115 -15.85 11.92 -16.65
C ASP A 115 -17.31 12.36 -16.44
N HIS A 116 -17.55 13.16 -15.41
CA HIS A 116 -18.89 13.64 -15.05
C HIS A 116 -19.53 14.54 -16.12
N THR A 117 -18.73 15.12 -17.02
CA THR A 117 -19.22 15.96 -18.12
C THR A 117 -19.92 15.16 -19.23
N GLY A 118 -19.86 13.83 -19.18
CA GLY A 118 -20.60 12.93 -20.06
C GLY A 118 -22.11 13.12 -19.96
N THR A 119 -22.74 13.57 -21.05
CA THR A 119 -24.18 13.86 -21.09
C THR A 119 -25.09 12.63 -20.99
N ALA A 120 -24.54 11.42 -21.13
CA ALA A 120 -25.28 10.17 -20.96
C ALA A 120 -25.32 9.68 -19.50
N ASN A 121 -24.44 10.18 -18.61
CA ASN A 121 -24.19 9.62 -17.29
C ASN A 121 -25.48 9.43 -16.46
N GLU A 122 -26.33 10.46 -16.39
CA GLU A 122 -27.58 10.43 -15.65
C GLU A 122 -28.53 9.30 -16.10
N ILE A 123 -28.57 9.02 -17.40
CA ILE A 123 -29.44 7.98 -17.98
C ILE A 123 -28.83 6.59 -17.78
N LEU A 124 -27.50 6.50 -17.86
CA LEU A 124 -26.74 5.26 -17.70
C LEU A 124 -26.59 4.83 -16.24
N GLY A 125 -26.89 5.71 -15.27
CA GLY A 125 -26.71 5.45 -13.84
C GLY A 125 -25.30 5.73 -13.33
N PHE A 126 -24.52 6.56 -14.02
CA PHE A 126 -23.22 7.07 -13.55
C PHE A 126 -23.37 8.45 -12.90
N ASP A 127 -22.38 8.85 -12.09
CA ASP A 127 -22.39 10.15 -11.42
C ASP A 127 -22.30 11.30 -12.44
N LYS A 128 -23.06 12.37 -12.19
CA LYS A 128 -23.15 13.57 -13.05
C LYS A 128 -22.48 14.80 -12.44
N PHE A 129 -22.04 14.71 -11.20
CA PHE A 129 -21.44 15.80 -10.44
C PHE A 129 -19.95 15.58 -10.20
N PHE A 130 -19.52 14.32 -10.07
CA PHE A 130 -18.13 13.97 -9.81
C PHE A 130 -17.64 12.86 -10.73
N ASP A 131 -16.37 12.91 -11.08
CA ASP A 131 -15.74 11.84 -11.84
C ASP A 131 -15.77 10.55 -11.03
N THR A 132 -16.19 9.47 -11.67
CA THR A 132 -16.17 8.14 -11.07
C THR A 132 -14.90 7.43 -11.50
N ASN A 133 -14.03 7.08 -10.55
CA ASN A 133 -12.77 6.40 -10.84
C ASN A 133 -12.70 5.02 -10.17
N SER A 134 -11.96 4.13 -10.80
CA SER A 134 -11.67 2.80 -10.27
C SER A 134 -10.33 2.31 -10.82
N VAL A 135 -9.64 1.49 -10.03
CA VAL A 135 -8.35 0.90 -10.37
C VAL A 135 -8.42 -0.62 -10.28
N GLY A 136 -7.65 -1.30 -11.12
CA GLY A 136 -7.50 -2.74 -11.05
C GLY A 136 -6.81 -3.13 -9.75
N LYS A 137 -7.12 -4.33 -9.26
CA LYS A 137 -6.56 -4.86 -8.01
C LYS A 137 -5.65 -6.03 -8.31
N SER A 138 -4.89 -6.52 -7.34
CA SER A 138 -4.17 -7.80 -7.48
C SER A 138 -5.00 -8.96 -6.91
N THR A 139 -4.92 -10.17 -7.48
CA THR A 139 -5.65 -11.36 -7.03
C THR A 139 -5.28 -11.83 -5.62
N LEU A 140 -4.11 -11.44 -5.12
CA LEU A 140 -3.78 -11.72 -3.72
C LEU A 140 -4.47 -10.75 -2.77
N THR A 141 -4.77 -9.54 -3.23
CA THR A 141 -5.32 -8.45 -2.41
C THR A 141 -6.85 -8.44 -2.35
N SER A 142 -7.54 -9.12 -3.26
CA SER A 142 -9.01 -9.17 -3.30
C SER A 142 -9.62 -9.94 -2.13
N ASP A 143 -8.95 -10.99 -1.65
CA ASP A 143 -9.50 -11.88 -0.61
C ASP A 143 -8.85 -11.68 0.77
N ILE A 144 -7.89 -10.77 0.89
CA ILE A 144 -7.20 -10.47 2.15
C ILE A 144 -7.71 -9.12 2.64
N SER A 145 -8.14 -9.06 3.90
CA SER A 145 -8.60 -7.81 4.49
C SER A 145 -7.43 -6.84 4.73
N GLU A 146 -7.70 -5.53 4.71
CA GLU A 146 -6.69 -4.50 5.02
C GLU A 146 -6.06 -4.69 6.42
N ASP A 147 -6.82 -5.24 7.37
CA ASP A 147 -6.34 -5.55 8.71
C ASP A 147 -5.31 -6.69 8.70
N GLU A 148 -5.53 -7.73 7.89
CA GLU A 148 -4.57 -8.83 7.73
C GLU A 148 -3.29 -8.38 7.02
N MET A 149 -3.41 -7.50 6.02
CA MET A 149 -2.24 -6.89 5.36
C MET A 149 -1.45 -6.04 6.36
N THR A 150 -2.13 -5.20 7.14
CA THR A 150 -1.50 -4.37 8.17
C THR A 150 -0.75 -5.23 9.18
N PHE A 151 -1.37 -6.30 9.68
CA PHE A 151 -0.72 -7.23 10.59
C PHE A 151 0.54 -7.87 9.99
N ALA A 152 0.48 -8.28 8.72
CA ALA A 152 1.61 -8.89 8.03
C ALA A 152 2.79 -7.91 7.89
N ILE A 153 2.52 -6.65 7.54
CA ILE A 153 3.54 -5.62 7.37
C ILE A 153 4.16 -5.22 8.72
N VAL A 154 3.35 -5.07 9.77
CA VAL A 154 3.84 -4.78 11.13
C VAL A 154 4.74 -5.91 11.62
N SER A 155 4.31 -7.16 11.45
CA SER A 155 5.12 -8.33 11.82
C SER A 155 6.43 -8.40 11.03
N ALA A 156 6.41 -8.09 9.72
CA ALA A 156 7.60 -8.04 8.88
C ALA A 156 8.56 -6.91 9.28
N SER A 157 8.02 -5.74 9.65
CA SER A 157 8.81 -4.59 10.13
C SER A 157 9.54 -4.90 11.44
N GLU A 158 8.88 -5.58 12.37
CA GLU A 158 9.52 -6.02 13.63
C GLU A 158 10.59 -7.10 13.39
N PHE A 159 10.36 -7.99 12.43
CA PHE A 159 11.38 -8.94 12.01
C PHE A 159 12.62 -8.22 11.43
N ALA A 160 12.43 -7.20 10.58
CA ALA A 160 13.52 -6.39 10.05
C ALA A 160 14.26 -5.59 11.15
N ASN A 161 13.55 -5.04 12.14
CA ASN A 161 14.15 -4.37 13.31
C ASN A 161 15.16 -5.26 14.03
N GLY A 162 14.91 -6.57 14.09
CA GLY A 162 15.81 -7.56 14.68
C GLY A 162 17.22 -7.57 14.08
N TYR A 163 17.35 -7.30 12.78
CA TYR A 163 18.62 -7.21 12.06
C TYR A 163 19.19 -5.79 12.10
N LEU A 164 18.35 -4.78 11.90
CA LEU A 164 18.76 -3.38 11.82
C LEU A 164 19.30 -2.83 13.15
N LYS A 165 18.76 -3.28 14.29
CA LYS A 165 19.23 -2.86 15.64
C LYS A 165 20.70 -3.21 15.92
N ARG A 166 21.33 -4.08 15.13
CA ARG A 166 22.77 -4.40 15.23
C ARG A 166 23.65 -3.23 14.83
N ARG A 167 23.11 -2.28 14.05
CA ARG A 167 23.86 -1.21 13.40
C ARG A 167 23.26 0.17 13.61
N TYR A 168 21.94 0.30 13.61
CA TYR A 168 21.25 1.59 13.59
C TYR A 168 20.48 1.84 14.90
N GLY A 169 20.37 3.12 15.28
CA GLY A 169 19.48 3.58 16.34
C GLY A 169 18.02 3.54 15.90
N LEU A 170 17.22 2.65 16.48
CA LEU A 170 15.77 2.63 16.24
C LEU A 170 15.07 3.65 17.14
N PRO A 171 14.00 4.33 16.68
CA PRO A 171 13.34 4.19 15.38
C PRO A 171 14.10 4.89 14.23
N LEU A 172 13.97 4.36 13.01
CA LEU A 172 14.54 5.01 11.82
C LEU A 172 13.74 6.26 11.43
N VAL A 173 14.44 7.29 10.98
CA VAL A 173 13.86 8.56 10.54
C VAL A 173 13.58 8.52 9.04
N GLN A 174 14.53 7.98 8.26
CA GLN A 174 14.41 7.80 6.82
C GLN A 174 15.05 6.48 6.40
N TRP A 175 14.49 5.84 5.39
CA TRP A 175 14.97 4.55 4.89
C TRP A 175 14.89 4.47 3.36
N SER A 176 15.70 3.61 2.75
CA SER A 176 15.74 3.41 1.30
C SER A 176 14.61 2.51 0.80
N TYR A 177 14.38 2.56 -0.52
CA TYR A 177 13.40 1.71 -1.20
C TYR A 177 13.73 0.22 -1.07
N ASP A 178 15.01 -0.13 -0.91
CA ASP A 178 15.46 -1.52 -0.71
C ASP A 178 14.90 -2.11 0.60
N LEU A 179 14.83 -1.29 1.67
CA LEU A 179 14.21 -1.70 2.93
C LEU A 179 12.70 -1.90 2.75
N ILE A 180 12.05 -1.03 1.99
CA ILE A 180 10.62 -1.13 1.67
C ILE A 180 10.36 -2.44 0.92
N GLN A 181 11.14 -2.72 -0.12
CA GLN A 181 11.04 -3.94 -0.92
C GLN A 181 11.23 -5.20 -0.06
N ALA A 182 12.28 -5.25 0.77
CA ALA A 182 12.56 -6.40 1.62
C ALA A 182 11.42 -6.69 2.62
N ILE A 183 10.85 -5.65 3.23
CA ILE A 183 9.70 -5.81 4.14
C ILE A 183 8.45 -6.25 3.38
N CYS A 184 8.20 -5.68 2.20
CA CYS A 184 7.08 -6.08 1.35
C CYS A 184 7.18 -7.56 0.98
N ASP A 185 8.36 -8.05 0.55
CA ASP A 185 8.58 -9.43 0.15
C ASP A 185 8.36 -10.42 1.32
N ILE A 186 8.76 -10.04 2.53
CA ILE A 186 8.52 -10.84 3.75
C ILE A 186 7.03 -10.89 4.10
N ALA A 187 6.35 -9.74 4.08
CA ALA A 187 4.92 -9.66 4.36
C ALA A 187 4.10 -10.45 3.33
N ALA A 188 4.45 -10.30 2.05
CA ALA A 188 3.90 -11.05 0.92
C ALA A 188 3.97 -12.57 1.13
N TYR A 189 5.14 -13.10 1.49
CA TYR A 189 5.32 -14.53 1.76
C TYR A 189 4.46 -15.03 2.93
N ASN A 190 4.38 -14.25 4.01
CA ASN A 190 3.54 -14.60 5.16
C ASN A 190 2.05 -14.67 4.81
N LEU A 191 1.58 -13.77 3.94
CA LEU A 191 0.21 -13.79 3.42
C LEU A 191 -0.04 -14.97 2.47
N ALA A 192 0.89 -15.23 1.54
CA ALA A 192 0.80 -16.38 0.64
C ALA A 192 0.75 -17.72 1.40
N LYS A 193 1.54 -17.86 2.46
CA LYS A 193 1.53 -19.06 3.32
C LYS A 193 0.16 -19.32 3.96
N ARG A 194 -0.59 -18.29 4.32
CA ARG A 194 -1.91 -18.42 4.95
C ARG A 194 -3.00 -18.88 3.98
N LYS A 195 -2.91 -18.52 2.70
CA LYS A 195 -3.92 -18.89 1.68
C LYS A 195 -3.87 -20.36 1.23
N GLY A 196 -2.80 -21.08 1.54
CA GLY A 196 -2.57 -22.42 1.01
C GLY A 196 -1.47 -22.37 -0.05
N PHE A 197 -0.24 -22.54 0.41
CA PHE A 197 0.98 -22.46 -0.37
C PHE A 197 1.16 -23.75 -1.19
N ASN A 198 1.20 -23.65 -2.52
CA ASN A 198 1.55 -24.75 -3.43
C ASN A 198 2.81 -24.40 -4.24
N PRO A 199 3.99 -24.92 -3.82
CA PRO A 199 5.28 -24.54 -4.40
C PRO A 199 5.48 -24.93 -5.88
N GLU A 200 4.64 -25.79 -6.45
CA GLU A 200 4.91 -26.40 -7.77
C GLU A 200 4.57 -25.51 -8.98
N VAL A 201 3.89 -24.37 -8.79
CA VAL A 201 3.43 -23.52 -9.92
C VAL A 201 3.99 -22.09 -9.87
N TYR A 202 3.40 -21.21 -9.06
CA TYR A 202 3.72 -19.78 -9.00
C TYR A 202 4.37 -19.39 -7.66
N ASP A 203 4.21 -20.24 -6.64
CA ASP A 203 4.53 -19.91 -5.25
C ASP A 203 6.04 -19.99 -4.93
N ALA A 204 6.83 -20.62 -5.81
CA ALA A 204 8.29 -20.70 -5.68
C ALA A 204 8.99 -19.33 -5.76
N ASN A 205 8.41 -18.37 -6.50
CA ASN A 205 8.95 -17.01 -6.61
C ASN A 205 8.91 -16.27 -5.26
N TRP A 206 7.89 -16.55 -4.44
CA TRP A 206 7.72 -15.93 -3.12
C TRP A 206 8.76 -16.41 -2.14
N VAL A 207 9.07 -17.71 -2.17
CA VAL A 207 10.16 -18.28 -1.37
C VAL A 207 11.49 -17.69 -1.80
N THR A 208 11.73 -17.55 -3.10
CA THR A 208 12.97 -16.97 -3.62
C THR A 208 13.12 -15.51 -3.17
N LYS A 209 12.07 -14.70 -3.28
CA LYS A 209 12.05 -13.30 -2.82
C LYS A 209 12.19 -13.18 -1.30
N TYR A 210 11.49 -14.02 -0.55
CA TYR A 210 11.62 -14.09 0.91
C TYR A 210 13.07 -14.38 1.32
N ASN A 211 13.69 -15.40 0.73
CA ASN A 211 15.08 -15.76 1.03
C ASN A 211 16.06 -14.64 0.64
N ALA A 212 15.84 -13.97 -0.48
CA ALA A 212 16.64 -12.82 -0.90
C ALA A 212 16.51 -11.65 0.09
N ALA A 213 15.29 -11.33 0.54
CA ALA A 213 15.03 -10.28 1.52
C ALA A 213 15.68 -10.58 2.89
N VAL A 214 15.57 -11.81 3.38
CA VAL A 214 16.22 -12.23 4.64
C VAL A 214 17.74 -12.13 4.52
N LYS A 215 18.32 -12.61 3.41
CA LYS A 215 19.76 -12.52 3.16
C LYS A 215 20.23 -11.07 3.10
N TRP A 216 19.47 -10.20 2.42
CA TRP A 216 19.75 -8.79 2.36
C TRP A 216 19.76 -8.14 3.75
N LEU A 217 18.74 -8.40 4.59
CA LEU A 217 18.70 -7.92 5.97
C LEU A 217 19.89 -8.43 6.81
N GLU A 218 20.31 -9.68 6.59
CA GLU A 218 21.49 -10.24 7.23
C GLU A 218 22.77 -9.52 6.81
N ASP A 219 22.96 -9.29 5.51
CA ASP A 219 24.12 -8.60 4.95
C ASP A 219 24.17 -7.13 5.40
N VAL A 220 23.03 -6.44 5.54
CA VAL A 220 22.93 -5.09 6.13
C VAL A 220 23.34 -5.11 7.61
N GLY A 221 22.82 -6.08 8.38
CA GLY A 221 23.14 -6.24 9.80
C GLY A 221 24.61 -6.59 10.04
N ASN A 222 25.22 -7.35 9.14
CA ASN A 222 26.63 -7.76 9.18
C ASN A 222 27.59 -6.74 8.52
N ARG A 223 27.09 -5.56 8.12
CA ARG A 223 27.87 -4.47 7.50
C ARG A 223 28.53 -4.87 6.16
N ARG A 224 27.93 -5.79 5.43
CA ARG A 224 28.35 -6.13 4.04
C ARG A 224 27.65 -5.23 3.03
N GLU A 225 26.42 -4.82 3.33
CA GLU A 225 25.67 -3.86 2.53
C GLU A 225 25.35 -2.58 3.32
N HIS A 226 25.25 -1.45 2.60
CA HIS A 226 25.11 -0.11 3.17
C HIS A 226 23.94 0.64 2.51
N PRO A 227 22.69 0.32 2.86
CA PRO A 227 21.53 1.06 2.39
C PRO A 227 21.53 2.49 2.93
N ASN A 228 20.92 3.40 2.18
CA ASN A 228 20.75 4.80 2.57
C ASN A 228 19.66 4.91 3.66
N ILE A 229 20.09 4.84 4.91
CA ILE A 229 19.24 4.89 6.11
C ILE A 229 19.73 6.02 7.01
N ILE A 230 18.80 6.85 7.48
CA ILE A 230 19.04 7.87 8.50
C ILE A 230 18.36 7.39 9.79
N ASP A 231 19.16 7.16 10.82
CA ASP A 231 18.72 6.68 12.13
C ASP A 231 18.48 7.82 13.11
N SER A 232 17.76 7.52 14.20
CA SER A 232 17.63 8.49 15.29
C SER A 232 18.99 8.67 15.97
N PRO A 233 19.35 9.88 16.42
CA PRO A 233 20.61 10.12 17.09
C PRO A 233 20.77 9.16 18.28
N HIS A 234 21.94 8.52 18.35
CA HIS A 234 22.29 7.65 19.46
C HIS A 234 22.32 8.47 20.76
N ASN A 235 21.62 8.03 21.81
CA ASN A 235 21.75 8.65 23.13
C ASN A 235 23.22 8.55 23.56
N PRO A 236 23.94 9.67 23.77
CA PRO A 236 25.35 9.60 24.12
C PRO A 236 25.55 8.74 25.36
N VAL A 237 26.54 7.85 25.32
CA VAL A 237 26.97 7.15 26.53
C VAL A 237 27.48 8.20 27.53
N PRO A 238 27.09 8.14 28.82
CA PRO A 238 27.57 9.10 29.80
C PRO A 238 29.10 9.07 29.85
N TYR A 239 29.74 10.20 29.55
CA TYR A 239 31.19 10.33 29.63
C TYR A 239 31.59 10.48 31.10
N ALA A 240 32.53 9.66 31.60
CA ALA A 240 32.93 9.62 33.00
C ALA A 240 33.59 10.92 33.54
N GLY A 241 33.75 11.96 32.70
CA GLY A 241 34.38 13.23 33.05
C GLY A 241 33.45 14.45 33.10
N THR A 242 32.14 14.31 32.85
CA THR A 242 31.21 15.44 32.97
C THR A 242 30.73 15.59 34.41
N THR A 243 31.10 16.70 35.05
CA THR A 243 30.65 17.10 36.39
C THR A 243 29.15 17.45 36.47
N ASN A 244 28.40 17.24 35.39
CA ASN A 244 26.96 17.46 35.35
C ASN A 244 26.24 16.11 35.53
N LEU A 245 26.07 15.74 36.81
CA LEU A 245 25.34 14.58 37.29
C LEU A 245 23.82 14.76 37.13
N VAL A 246 23.31 14.97 35.91
CA VAL A 246 21.86 15.11 35.68
C VAL A 246 21.27 14.00 34.81
N ASP A 247 22.07 13.28 34.03
CA ASP A 247 21.54 12.33 33.02
C ASP A 247 21.97 10.87 33.20
N ASP A 248 22.23 10.41 34.43
CA ASP A 248 22.36 8.96 34.68
C ASP A 248 20.98 8.32 34.92
N GLN A 249 20.40 7.77 33.85
CA GLN A 249 19.11 7.07 33.88
C GLN A 249 19.07 5.82 34.79
N ARG A 250 20.21 5.31 35.27
CA ARG A 250 20.28 4.12 36.15
C ARG A 250 20.87 4.41 37.53
N GLY A 251 21.26 5.65 37.83
CA GLY A 251 21.64 6.09 39.19
C GLY A 251 22.93 5.50 39.78
N TRP A 252 23.84 4.98 38.96
CA TRP A 252 25.12 4.43 39.40
C TRP A 252 26.10 5.52 39.86
N GLY A 253 25.96 6.75 39.32
CA GLY A 253 26.79 7.90 39.68
C GLY A 253 26.62 8.39 41.13
N ASN A 254 25.52 8.05 41.82
CA ASN A 254 25.28 8.49 43.20
C ASN A 254 25.86 7.56 44.27
N ILE A 255 26.29 6.34 43.92
CA ILE A 255 26.71 5.33 44.90
C ILE A 255 28.23 5.18 44.95
N ILE A 256 28.95 5.53 43.87
CA ILE A 256 30.41 5.39 43.83
C ILE A 256 31.07 6.76 43.98
N GLY A 257 31.27 7.16 45.24
CA GLY A 257 32.18 8.25 45.59
C GLY A 257 31.53 9.56 46.01
N SER A 258 30.58 9.52 46.97
CA SER A 258 30.31 10.71 47.79
C SER A 258 31.56 11.05 48.60
N ARG A 259 32.43 11.91 48.07
CA ARG A 259 33.50 12.53 48.84
C ARG A 259 32.84 13.39 49.89
N GLY A 260 32.88 12.94 51.15
CA GLY A 260 32.46 13.72 52.30
C GLY A 260 33.09 15.11 52.24
N GLY A 261 32.25 16.13 52.08
CA GLY A 261 32.66 17.52 52.15
C GLY A 261 33.00 17.87 53.59
N TYR A 262 34.28 17.93 53.92
CA TYR A 262 34.71 18.59 55.16
C TYR A 262 34.58 20.11 54.96
N THR A 263 33.59 20.70 55.61
CA THR A 263 33.53 22.16 55.79
C THR A 263 34.65 22.57 56.73
N ASN A 264 35.75 23.13 56.21
CA ASN A 264 36.71 23.84 57.04
C ASN A 264 36.11 25.18 57.46
N SER A 265 35.38 25.21 58.58
CA SER A 265 35.07 26.44 59.29
C SER A 265 36.36 26.96 59.93
N ARG A 266 36.97 27.97 59.30
CA ARG A 266 38.04 28.76 59.91
C ARG A 266 37.42 29.69 60.95
N TRP A 267 37.76 29.46 62.21
CA TRP A 267 37.52 30.39 63.31
C TRP A 267 38.46 31.60 63.17
N TYR A 268 37.89 32.79 63.02
CA TYR A 268 38.44 34.06 63.49
C TYR A 268 37.49 34.59 64.57
#